data_AF-A0A1G7YET3-F1
#
_entry.id   AF-A0A1G7YET3-F1
#
_cell.length_a   1.000
_cell.length_b   1.000
_cell.length_c   1.000
_cell.angle_alpha   90.00
_cell.angle_beta   90.00
_cell.angle_gamma   90.00
#
_symmetry.space_group_name_H-M   'P 1'
#
loop_
_entity.id
_entity.type
_entity.pdbx_description
1 polymer ?
#
loop_
_entity_poly.entity_id
_entity_poly.type
_entity_poly.pdbx_seq_one_letter_code
_entity_poly.pdbx_strand_id
1 'polypeptide(L)'
;MRYVRDVPADDESALQAEREHVVAHLSAVAAADDDPETNADDVRVWVQRHPEDPALLRVVGELDADPDAPYLRDDFDPWAGVDHDLFAEQIAAAEADLEVLRGQA
;
A
#
# COMPACT_ATOMS: atom_id res chain seq x y z
N MET A 1 -3.19 -6.03 -0.08
CA MET A 1 -2.95 -5.13 -1.22
C MET A 1 -2.34 -3.85 -0.70
N ARG A 2 -1.31 -3.32 -1.38
CA ARG A 2 -0.61 -2.12 -0.97
C ARG A 2 -0.52 -1.13 -2.13
N TYR A 3 -0.82 0.14 -1.85
CA TYR A 3 -0.71 1.25 -2.80
C TYR A 3 0.14 2.37 -2.19
N VAL A 4 1.04 2.96 -2.98
CA VAL A 4 2.03 3.92 -2.50
C VAL A 4 2.06 5.12 -3.43
N ARG A 5 2.08 6.33 -2.86
CA ARG A 5 2.27 7.57 -3.60
C ARG A 5 3.20 8.53 -2.84
N ASP A 6 4.00 9.27 -3.60
CA ASP A 6 4.92 10.25 -3.07
C ASP A 6 4.40 11.67 -3.36
N VAL A 7 4.43 12.54 -2.36
CA VAL A 7 3.94 13.93 -2.42
C VAL A 7 4.97 14.91 -1.86
N PRO A 8 4.96 16.19 -2.28
CA PRO A 8 5.79 17.22 -1.67
C PRO A 8 5.53 17.34 -0.16
N ALA A 9 6.60 17.37 0.63
CA ALA A 9 6.52 17.39 2.08
C ALA A 9 6.01 18.72 2.66
N ASP A 10 6.11 19.80 1.89
CA ASP A 10 5.65 21.15 2.23
C ASP A 10 4.21 21.44 1.79
N ASP A 11 3.55 20.49 1.12
CA ASP A 11 2.18 20.65 0.62
C ASP A 11 1.18 19.77 1.39
N GLU A 12 0.66 20.31 2.49
CA GLU A 12 -0.35 19.64 3.33
C GLU A 12 -1.65 19.36 2.57
N SER A 13 -1.99 20.21 1.59
CA SER A 13 -3.19 20.04 0.78
C SER A 13 -3.08 18.86 -0.19
N ALA A 14 -1.91 18.71 -0.82
CA ALA A 14 -1.59 17.55 -1.65
C ALA A 14 -1.54 16.27 -0.79
N LEU A 15 -0.98 16.34 0.42
CA LEU A 15 -0.94 15.20 1.33
C LEU A 15 -2.35 14.71 1.71
N GLN A 16 -3.26 15.62 2.04
CA GLN A 16 -4.63 15.27 2.39
C GLN A 16 -5.40 14.71 1.20
N ALA A 17 -5.29 15.35 0.03
CA ALA A 17 -5.91 14.86 -1.21
C ALA A 17 -5.41 13.46 -1.58
N GLU A 18 -4.12 13.17 -1.38
CA GLU A 18 -3.60 11.83 -1.67
C GLU A 18 -4.03 10.77 -0.66
N ARG A 19 -4.20 11.12 0.62
CA ARG A 19 -4.79 10.17 1.59
C ARG A 19 -6.20 9.75 1.18
N GLU A 20 -7.02 10.72 0.77
CA GLU A 20 -8.39 10.46 0.31
C GLU A 20 -8.39 9.63 -0.97
N HIS A 21 -7.52 9.95 -1.92
CA HIS A 21 -7.38 9.19 -3.16
C HIS A 21 -6.91 7.75 -2.91
N VAL A 22 -5.96 7.53 -2.00
CA VAL A 22 -5.49 6.19 -1.62
C VAL A 22 -6.63 5.33 -1.07
N VAL A 23 -7.46 5.89 -0.18
CA VAL A 23 -8.64 5.19 0.37
C VAL A 23 -9.65 4.86 -0.74
N ALA A 24 -10.02 5.86 -1.54
CA ALA A 24 -10.98 5.69 -2.61
C ALA A 24 -10.51 4.65 -3.64
N HIS A 25 -9.23 4.67 -4.00
CA HIS A 25 -8.64 3.72 -4.93
C HIS A 25 -8.68 2.29 -4.40
N LEU A 26 -8.17 2.06 -3.18
CA LEU A 26 -8.14 0.72 -2.59
C LEU A 26 -9.55 0.18 -2.32
N SER A 27 -10.47 1.03 -1.86
CA SER A 27 -11.87 0.63 -1.64
C SER A 27 -12.57 0.27 -2.95
N ALA A 28 -12.42 1.10 -3.99
CA ALA A 28 -13.05 0.86 -5.28
C ALA A 28 -12.52 -0.42 -5.92
N VAL A 29 -11.21 -0.67 -5.89
CA VAL A 29 -10.63 -1.89 -6.45
C VAL A 29 -11.15 -3.16 -5.75
N ALA A 30 -11.42 -3.08 -4.45
CA ALA A 30 -12.02 -4.18 -3.71
C ALA A 30 -13.54 -4.31 -3.94
N ALA A 31 -14.26 -3.21 -4.16
CA ALA A 31 -15.70 -3.25 -4.38
C ALA A 31 -16.08 -3.92 -5.73
N ALA A 32 -17.12 -4.75 -5.72
CA ALA A 32 -17.65 -5.36 -6.95
C ALA A 32 -18.16 -4.32 -7.96
N ASP A 33 -18.69 -3.20 -7.47
CA ASP A 33 -19.25 -2.10 -8.26
C ASP A 33 -18.33 -0.87 -8.35
N ASP A 34 -17.04 -1.02 -8.01
CA ASP A 34 -16.05 0.07 -7.98
C ASP A 34 -16.43 1.25 -7.06
N ASP A 35 -17.23 0.99 -6.02
CA ASP A 35 -17.68 2.01 -5.06
C ASP A 35 -16.57 2.35 -4.03
N PRO A 36 -16.09 3.61 -4.00
CA PRO A 36 -15.03 4.05 -3.10
C PRO A 36 -15.45 4.13 -1.62
N GLU A 37 -16.73 4.00 -1.30
CA GLU A 37 -17.24 4.06 0.09
C GLU A 37 -17.37 2.67 0.73
N THR A 38 -17.49 1.60 -0.07
CA THR A 38 -17.89 0.27 0.43
C THR A 38 -16.89 -0.36 1.40
N ASN A 39 -15.59 -0.21 1.16
CA ASN A 39 -14.51 -0.80 1.98
C ASN A 39 -13.57 0.28 2.53
N ALA A 40 -14.01 1.54 2.58
CA ALA A 40 -13.16 2.65 2.96
C ALA A 40 -12.60 2.52 4.39
N ASP A 41 -13.40 1.97 5.31
CA ASP A 41 -13.02 1.75 6.71
C ASP A 41 -11.98 0.64 6.89
N ASP A 42 -11.84 -0.26 5.90
CA ASP A 42 -10.87 -1.36 5.92
C ASP A 42 -9.49 -0.93 5.40
N VAL A 43 -9.40 0.25 4.76
CA VAL A 43 -8.13 0.80 4.26
C VAL A 43 -7.35 1.47 5.40
N ARG A 44 -6.15 0.97 5.67
CA ARG A 44 -5.19 1.59 6.58
C ARG A 44 -4.28 2.53 5.79
N VAL A 45 -4.22 3.79 6.18
CA VAL A 45 -3.31 4.78 5.58
C VAL A 45 -2.35 5.33 6.60
N TRP A 46 -1.06 5.39 6.24
CA TRP A 46 -0.04 6.09 7.02
C TRP A 46 0.92 6.85 6.11
N VAL A 47 1.68 7.76 6.71
CA VAL A 47 2.65 8.60 6.01
C VAL A 47 4.01 8.42 6.65
N GLN A 48 5.03 8.25 5.81
CA GLN A 48 6.42 8.15 6.22
C GLN A 48 7.28 9.11 5.39
N ARG A 49 8.49 9.42 5.87
CA ARG A 49 9.45 10.18 5.06
C ARG A 49 9.91 9.32 3.89
N HIS A 50 10.09 9.94 2.73
CA HIS A 50 10.66 9.23 1.59
C HIS A 50 12.13 8.85 1.90
N PRO A 51 12.54 7.60 1.64
CA PRO A 51 13.85 7.09 2.06
C PRO A 51 15.03 7.78 1.34
N GLU A 52 14.79 8.27 0.12
CA GLU A 52 15.84 8.80 -0.75
C GLU A 52 15.70 10.31 -1.02
N ASP A 53 14.57 10.91 -0.67
CA ASP A 53 14.29 12.32 -0.96
C ASP A 53 13.60 13.01 0.23
N PRO A 54 14.32 13.82 1.02
CA PRO A 54 13.74 14.48 2.18
C PRO A 54 12.69 15.54 1.84
N ALA A 55 12.58 15.97 0.57
CA ALA A 55 11.54 16.89 0.12
C ALA A 55 10.19 16.20 -0.14
N LEU A 56 10.14 14.87 -0.05
CA LEU A 56 8.94 14.08 -0.31
C LEU A 56 8.46 13.34 0.95
N LEU A 57 7.15 13.22 1.07
CA LEU A 57 6.46 12.30 1.97
C LEU A 57 5.89 11.16 1.14
N ARG A 58 5.99 9.95 1.69
CA ARG A 58 5.41 8.74 1.12
C ARG A 58 4.12 8.40 1.86
N VAL A 59 3.00 8.47 1.16
CA VAL A 59 1.69 8.01 1.61
C VAL A 59 1.56 6.54 1.23
N VAL A 60 1.26 5.70 2.23
CA VAL A 60 1.08 4.26 2.05
C VAL A 60 -0.34 3.91 2.46
N GLY A 61 -1.07 3.31 1.53
CA GLY A 61 -2.34 2.64 1.79
C GLY A 61 -2.16 1.13 1.78
N GLU A 62 -2.81 0.46 2.72
CA GLU A 62 -2.88 -0.98 2.80
C GLU A 62 -4.33 -1.39 3.05
N LEU A 63 -4.84 -2.22 2.16
CA LEU A 63 -6.06 -2.98 2.37
C LEU A 63 -5.62 -4.42 2.56
N ASP A 64 -5.97 -5.05 3.68
CA ASP A 64 -5.61 -6.45 3.90
C ASP A 64 -6.10 -7.28 2.69
N ALA A 65 -5.29 -8.18 2.15
CA ALA A 65 -5.70 -8.95 0.96
C ALA A 65 -5.46 -10.43 1.21
N ASP A 66 -5.93 -10.89 2.36
CA ASP A 66 -6.15 -12.31 2.57
C ASP A 66 -7.01 -12.82 1.39
N PRO A 67 -6.59 -13.85 0.64
CA PRO A 67 -7.34 -14.36 -0.51
C PRO A 67 -8.77 -14.80 -0.15
N ASP A 68 -9.05 -15.07 1.12
CA ASP A 68 -10.39 -15.38 1.64
C ASP A 68 -11.12 -14.13 2.19
N ALA A 69 -10.56 -12.93 2.01
CA ALA A 69 -11.16 -11.71 2.52
C ALA A 69 -12.48 -11.42 1.79
N PRO A 70 -13.57 -11.14 2.53
CA PRO A 70 -14.94 -11.11 2.00
C PRO A 70 -15.20 -9.95 1.03
N TYR A 71 -14.28 -9.00 0.93
CA TYR A 71 -14.34 -7.84 0.06
C TYR A 71 -13.46 -7.98 -1.19
N LEU A 72 -12.80 -9.12 -1.43
CA LEU A 72 -12.12 -9.34 -2.70
C LEU A 72 -13.15 -9.78 -3.75
N ARG A 73 -13.06 -9.21 -4.95
CA ARG A 73 -13.90 -9.62 -6.08
C ARG A 73 -13.52 -11.04 -6.51
N ASP A 74 -14.49 -11.80 -7.01
CA ASP A 74 -14.26 -13.17 -7.51
C ASP A 74 -13.23 -13.22 -8.66
N ASP A 75 -13.07 -12.12 -9.40
CA ASP A 75 -12.11 -11.96 -10.50
C ASP A 75 -10.83 -11.20 -10.12
N PHE A 76 -10.69 -10.81 -8.86
CA PHE A 76 -9.53 -10.08 -8.39
C PHE A 76 -8.33 -11.02 -8.23
N ASP A 77 -7.32 -10.83 -9.07
CA ASP A 77 -6.04 -11.51 -8.95
C ASP A 77 -5.07 -10.62 -8.13
N PRO A 78 -4.74 -11.00 -6.86
CA PRO A 78 -3.82 -10.23 -6.02
C PRO A 78 -2.39 -10.14 -6.58
N TRP A 79 -2.07 -10.94 -7.61
CA TRP A 79 -0.77 -10.99 -8.27
C TRP A 79 -0.77 -10.28 -9.62
N ALA A 80 -1.93 -9.80 -10.10
CA ALA A 80 -2.01 -9.09 -11.37
C ALA A 80 -1.20 -7.78 -11.32
N GLY A 81 -0.18 -7.68 -12.19
CA GLY A 81 0.68 -6.49 -12.28
C GLY A 81 1.81 -6.43 -11.26
N VAL A 82 1.96 -7.44 -10.40
CA VAL A 82 3.14 -7.60 -9.56
C VAL A 82 4.29 -8.08 -10.44
N ASP A 83 5.33 -7.27 -10.57
CA ASP A 83 6.58 -7.70 -11.18
C ASP A 83 7.23 -8.72 -10.23
N HIS A 84 7.28 -9.98 -10.67
CA HIS A 84 7.77 -11.09 -9.84
C HIS A 84 9.23 -10.93 -9.44
N ASP A 85 10.05 -10.28 -10.28
CA ASP A 85 11.46 -10.03 -9.96
C ASP A 85 11.55 -8.97 -8.84
N LEU A 86 10.77 -7.88 -8.96
CA LEU A 86 10.72 -6.84 -7.93
C LEU A 86 10.16 -7.34 -6.59
N PHE A 87 9.17 -8.23 -6.65
CA PHE A 87 8.60 -8.87 -5.46
C PHE A 87 9.60 -9.81 -4.79
N ALA A 88 10.33 -10.61 -5.57
CA ALA A 88 11.39 -11.47 -5.06
C ALA A 88 12.53 -10.67 -4.40
N GLU A 89 12.92 -9.52 -4.98
CA GLU A 89 13.91 -8.61 -4.39
C GLU A 89 13.43 -8.03 -3.05
N GLN A 90 12.15 -7.65 -2.93
CA GLN A 90 11.59 -7.14 -1.67
C GLN A 90 11.49 -8.23 -0.58
N ILE A 91 11.14 -9.46 -0.94
CA ILE A 91 11.14 -10.59 0.01
C ILE A 91 12.58 -10.88 0.47
N ALA A 92 13.54 -10.96 -0.46
CA ALA A 92 14.93 -11.20 -0.12
C ALA A 92 15.51 -10.10 0.79
N ALA A 93 15.14 -8.83 0.56
CA ALA A 93 15.52 -7.72 1.41
C ALA A 93 14.89 -7.82 2.82
N ALA A 94 13.62 -8.22 2.92
CA ALA A 94 12.92 -8.40 4.20
C ALA A 94 13.48 -9.60 4.99
N GLU A 95 13.84 -10.69 4.31
CA GLU A 95 14.47 -11.87 4.93
C GLU A 95 15.88 -11.55 5.44
N ALA A 96 16.66 -10.77 4.68
CA ALA A 96 17.98 -10.32 5.09
C ALA A 96 17.91 -9.42 6.34
N ASP A 97 16.92 -8.53 6.44
CA ASP A 97 16.71 -7.67 7.60
C ASP A 97 16.32 -8.48 8.86
N LEU A 98 15.51 -9.53 8.68
CA LEU A 98 15.15 -10.50 9.73
C LEU A 98 16.36 -11.34 10.21
N GLU A 99 17.27 -11.71 9.31
CA GLU A 99 18.51 -12.42 9.66
C GLU A 99 19.49 -11.51 10.42
N VAL A 100 19.61 -10.24 10.03
CA VAL A 100 20.38 -9.22 10.76
C VAL A 100 19.84 -9.04 12.18
N LEU A 101 18.52 -8.98 12.36
CA LEU A 101 17.88 -8.88 13.67
C LEU A 101 18.10 -10.14 14.54
N ARG A 102 18.19 -11.33 13.94
CA ARG A 102 18.49 -12.59 14.67
C ARG A 102 19.99 -12.76 15.00
N GLY A 103 20.89 -12.18 14.22
CA GLY A 103 22.34 -12.23 14.45
C GLY A 103 22.86 -11.25 15.51
N GLN A 104 22.01 -10.34 16.00
CA GLN A 104 22.34 -9.37 17.05
C GLN A 104 21.79 -9.71 18.44
N ALA A 105 21.25 -10.93 18.63
CA ALA A 105 20.74 -11.43 19.91
C ALA A 105 21.79 -12.21 20.71
#